data_AF-A0A0Q6WSA2-F1
#
_entry.id   AF-A0A0Q6WSA2-F1
#
_cell.length_a   1.000
_cell.length_b   1.000
_cell.length_c   1.000
_cell.angle_alpha   90.00
_cell.angle_beta   90.00
_cell.angle_gamma   90.00
#
_symmetry.space_group_name_H-M   'P 1'
#
loop_
_entity.id
_entity.type
_entity.pdbx_description
1 polymer ?
#
loop_
_entity_poly.entity_id
_entity_poly.type
_entity_poly.pdbx_seq_one_letter_code
_entity_poly.pdbx_strand_id
1 'polypeptide(L)'
;MLSGAGDPDFAAWIAGHETRTARVAEYGFHSVMATPLRARGITLGVAVFTRSSGSPPFEPDDLILAEELAGRAAVGVDNARRYTRERTNALTLQRSLLPRDLPKQAAVEVAYRYLPAGTGAGVGGDWFDVVPLSGTRVALVVGDVVGHGIHASATMGRLRVAVRTLADVDLPPDELLTHLDDLVTHLSTDEEDLAPDEPYVVSGEIGATCLYAVYDPVSRVCTFASAGHVPPVVLLPDGTARVVELTPGPLLGVGGLPFECTELELPEGSLLAFCTDGLVEARDRDVGLGLNRLCECLAGPVASLETTCDTILKALLPKSPSDDVALLLARTRALHADQVAAWSLPSDPSIVADARAQTTRQLTAWGLEEAAFVTELVVSELVTNAIRYGAVPIGLRLIRDRTLICEVSDASNTAPHLRRARTYDEGGRGLHMVAQLTQGWGTRQSPMGKTIWAEQSLPDG
;
A
#
# COMPACT_ATOMS: atom_id res chain seq x y z
N MET A 1 -27.44 -32.02 -34.20
CA MET A 1 -28.61 -31.61 -35.02
C MET A 1 -28.12 -31.34 -36.43
N LEU A 2 -28.67 -32.03 -37.42
CA LEU A 2 -28.38 -31.86 -38.85
C LEU A 2 -29.62 -31.23 -39.49
N SER A 3 -29.45 -30.19 -40.30
CA SER A 3 -30.56 -29.52 -40.97
C SER A 3 -30.12 -28.90 -42.31
N GLY A 4 -31.00 -28.87 -43.31
CA GLY A 4 -30.67 -28.47 -44.68
C GLY A 4 -31.59 -27.37 -45.23
N ALA A 5 -31.20 -26.75 -46.34
CA ALA A 5 -32.03 -25.79 -47.05
C ALA A 5 -33.35 -26.44 -47.51
N GLY A 6 -34.44 -26.18 -46.78
CA GLY A 6 -35.77 -26.78 -46.96
C GLY A 6 -36.36 -27.40 -45.70
N ASP A 7 -35.56 -27.58 -44.64
CA ASP A 7 -35.99 -28.06 -43.33
C ASP A 7 -36.57 -26.90 -42.48
N PRO A 8 -37.75 -27.07 -41.85
CA PRO A 8 -38.33 -26.10 -40.92
C PRO A 8 -37.35 -25.62 -39.84
N ASP A 9 -36.48 -26.50 -39.34
CA ASP A 9 -35.52 -26.16 -38.30
C ASP A 9 -34.40 -25.24 -38.81
N PHE A 10 -33.96 -25.41 -40.07
CA PHE A 10 -33.02 -24.51 -40.73
C PHE A 10 -33.64 -23.13 -40.95
N ALA A 11 -34.91 -23.08 -41.38
CA ALA A 11 -35.64 -21.84 -41.55
C ALA A 11 -35.81 -21.09 -40.21
N ALA A 12 -36.14 -21.80 -39.13
CA ALA A 12 -36.24 -21.24 -37.78
C ALA A 12 -34.90 -20.70 -37.26
N TRP A 13 -33.79 -21.42 -37.51
CA TRP A 13 -32.45 -21.01 -37.10
C TRP A 13 -31.98 -19.72 -37.81
N ILE A 14 -32.36 -19.53 -39.09
CA ILE A 14 -32.07 -18.32 -39.88
C ILE A 14 -32.95 -17.15 -39.46
N ALA A 15 -34.24 -17.38 -39.21
CA ALA A 15 -35.21 -16.33 -38.95
C ALA A 15 -34.98 -15.57 -37.63
N GLY A 16 -34.20 -16.13 -36.70
CA GLY A 16 -33.94 -15.55 -35.39
C GLY A 16 -32.85 -14.47 -35.31
N HIS A 17 -32.15 -14.12 -36.41
CA HIS A 17 -31.07 -13.12 -36.39
C HIS A 17 -30.77 -12.51 -37.77
N GLU A 18 -31.03 -11.21 -37.97
CA GLU A 18 -30.84 -10.51 -39.26
C GLU A 18 -29.41 -10.66 -39.82
N THR A 19 -28.39 -10.59 -38.98
CA THR A 19 -26.98 -10.76 -39.38
C THR A 19 -26.67 -12.16 -39.91
N ARG A 20 -27.37 -13.21 -39.43
CA ARG A 20 -27.21 -14.58 -39.94
C ARG A 20 -27.89 -14.73 -41.28
N THR A 21 -29.09 -14.18 -41.43
CA THR A 21 -29.85 -14.19 -42.69
C THR A 21 -29.05 -13.55 -43.82
N ALA A 22 -28.44 -12.39 -43.56
CA ALA A 22 -27.58 -11.70 -44.52
C ALA A 22 -26.37 -12.56 -44.95
N ARG A 23 -25.67 -13.17 -44.00
CA ARG A 23 -24.50 -14.04 -44.30
C ARG A 23 -24.88 -15.32 -45.05
N VAL A 24 -26.02 -15.93 -44.73
CA VAL A 24 -26.51 -17.12 -45.45
C VAL A 24 -26.79 -16.78 -46.91
N ALA A 25 -27.42 -15.63 -47.17
CA ALA A 25 -27.69 -15.15 -48.52
C ALA A 25 -26.41 -14.76 -49.29
N GLU A 26 -25.45 -14.13 -48.61
CA GLU A 26 -24.18 -13.70 -49.18
C GLU A 26 -23.27 -14.87 -49.58
N TYR A 27 -23.16 -15.90 -48.73
CA TYR A 27 -22.23 -17.02 -48.92
C TYR A 27 -22.89 -18.32 -49.41
N GLY A 28 -24.22 -18.32 -49.63
CA GLY A 28 -24.95 -19.46 -50.20
C GLY A 28 -24.93 -20.71 -49.33
N PHE A 29 -25.07 -20.57 -48.00
CA PHE A 29 -25.09 -21.72 -47.08
C PHE A 29 -26.35 -22.56 -47.29
N HIS A 30 -26.19 -23.87 -47.53
CA HIS A 30 -27.31 -24.78 -47.84
C HIS A 30 -27.45 -25.96 -46.87
N SER A 31 -26.52 -26.15 -45.94
CA SER A 31 -26.57 -27.21 -44.93
C SER A 31 -25.89 -26.75 -43.64
N VAL A 32 -26.50 -27.07 -42.50
CA VAL A 32 -26.00 -26.73 -41.16
C VAL A 32 -25.94 -27.97 -40.28
N MET A 33 -24.91 -28.03 -39.45
CA MET A 33 -24.77 -29.01 -38.41
C MET A 33 -24.42 -28.30 -37.10
N ALA A 34 -25.13 -28.61 -36.04
CA ALA A 34 -24.90 -28.05 -34.71
C ALA A 34 -24.68 -29.16 -33.69
N THR A 35 -23.62 -29.01 -32.90
CA THR A 35 -23.24 -29.95 -31.84
C THR A 35 -22.91 -29.17 -30.56
N PRO A 36 -23.37 -29.63 -29.39
CA PRO A 36 -23.13 -28.92 -28.14
C PRO A 36 -21.68 -29.09 -27.67
N LEU A 37 -21.04 -28.00 -27.24
CA LEU A 37 -19.76 -28.05 -26.56
C LEU A 37 -19.98 -28.45 -25.11
N ARG A 38 -19.87 -29.75 -24.80
CA ARG A 38 -20.10 -30.29 -23.45
C ARG A 38 -18.80 -30.75 -22.82
N ALA A 39 -18.56 -30.30 -21.59
CA ALA A 39 -17.48 -30.80 -20.75
C ALA A 39 -18.02 -31.05 -19.34
N ARG A 40 -17.70 -32.22 -18.77
CA ARG A 40 -18.05 -32.60 -17.38
C ARG A 40 -19.51 -32.36 -17.00
N GLY A 41 -20.44 -32.66 -17.92
CA GLY A 41 -21.88 -32.53 -17.70
C GLY A 41 -22.47 -31.13 -17.93
N ILE A 42 -21.66 -30.13 -18.29
CA ILE A 42 -22.10 -28.75 -18.52
C ILE A 42 -22.03 -28.43 -20.03
N THR A 43 -23.07 -27.79 -20.57
CA THR A 43 -23.04 -27.27 -21.95
C THR A 43 -22.46 -25.86 -21.94
N LEU A 44 -21.26 -25.70 -22.50
CA LEU A 44 -20.51 -24.44 -22.53
C LEU A 44 -20.90 -23.51 -23.68
N GLY A 45 -21.47 -24.08 -24.74
CA GLY A 45 -21.86 -23.42 -25.98
C GLY A 45 -22.29 -24.43 -27.04
N VAL A 46 -22.40 -23.99 -28.29
CA VAL A 46 -22.74 -24.81 -29.45
C VAL A 46 -21.75 -24.50 -30.58
N ALA A 47 -21.15 -25.54 -31.16
CA ALA A 47 -20.38 -25.42 -32.39
C ALA A 47 -21.34 -25.58 -33.58
N VAL A 48 -21.29 -24.62 -34.49
CA VAL A 48 -22.12 -24.60 -35.70
C VAL A 48 -21.22 -24.69 -36.92
N PHE A 49 -21.45 -25.70 -37.73
CA PHE A 49 -20.78 -25.93 -39.01
C PHE A 49 -21.76 -25.63 -40.13
N THR A 50 -21.28 -24.98 -41.19
CA THR A 50 -22.10 -24.62 -42.37
C THR A 50 -21.36 -25.04 -43.63
N ARG A 51 -22.11 -25.46 -44.66
CA ARG A 51 -21.58 -25.76 -45.99
C ARG A 51 -22.20 -24.82 -47.01
N SER A 52 -21.37 -24.29 -47.91
CA SER A 52 -21.75 -23.43 -49.03
C SER A 52 -21.77 -24.22 -50.35
N SER A 53 -22.33 -23.58 -51.38
CA SER A 53 -22.45 -24.13 -52.73
C SER A 53 -21.12 -24.69 -53.26
N GLY A 54 -21.13 -25.96 -53.67
CA GLY A 54 -19.95 -26.68 -54.17
C GLY A 54 -19.49 -27.86 -53.29
N SER A 55 -20.16 -28.11 -52.17
CA SER A 55 -19.92 -29.27 -51.30
C SER A 55 -21.23 -30.05 -51.06
N PRO A 56 -21.19 -31.38 -50.84
CA PRO A 56 -22.40 -32.14 -50.52
C PRO A 56 -22.96 -31.72 -49.15
N PRO A 57 -24.27 -31.89 -48.87
CA PRO A 57 -24.84 -31.67 -47.53
C PRO A 57 -24.13 -32.50 -46.44
N PHE A 58 -24.29 -32.12 -45.17
CA PHE A 58 -23.79 -32.94 -44.07
C PHE A 58 -24.58 -34.25 -43.94
N GLU A 59 -23.88 -35.33 -43.62
CA GLU A 59 -24.43 -36.67 -43.40
C GLU A 59 -24.38 -37.07 -41.91
N PRO A 60 -25.08 -38.13 -41.48
CA PRO A 60 -25.02 -38.62 -40.10
C PRO A 60 -23.60 -38.94 -39.60
N ASP A 61 -22.71 -39.43 -40.47
CA ASP A 61 -21.31 -39.72 -40.11
C ASP A 61 -20.50 -38.44 -39.85
N ASP A 62 -20.80 -37.33 -40.55
CA ASP A 62 -20.18 -36.02 -40.27
C ASP A 62 -20.51 -35.55 -38.84
N LEU A 63 -21.68 -35.92 -38.31
CA LEU A 63 -22.10 -35.56 -36.96
C LEU A 63 -21.25 -36.26 -35.90
N ILE A 64 -20.87 -37.51 -36.12
CA ILE A 64 -20.01 -38.26 -35.18
C ILE A 64 -18.64 -37.59 -35.07
N LEU A 65 -18.03 -37.23 -36.21
CA LEU A 65 -16.75 -36.52 -36.23
C LEU A 65 -16.86 -35.13 -35.59
N ALA A 66 -17.94 -34.40 -35.90
CA ALA A 66 -18.18 -33.08 -35.32
C ALA A 66 -18.40 -33.15 -33.80
N GLU A 67 -19.08 -34.18 -33.29
CA GLU A 67 -19.24 -34.43 -31.86
C GLU A 67 -17.89 -34.72 -31.18
N GLU A 68 -17.00 -35.49 -31.81
CA GLU A 68 -15.65 -35.73 -31.28
C GLU A 68 -14.82 -34.43 -31.22
N LEU A 69 -14.81 -33.65 -32.30
CA LEU A 69 -14.13 -32.36 -32.36
C LEU A 69 -14.70 -31.37 -31.34
N ALA A 70 -16.03 -31.32 -31.22
CA ALA A 70 -16.72 -30.49 -30.24
C ALA A 70 -16.42 -30.92 -28.80
N GLY A 71 -16.31 -32.22 -28.52
CA GLY A 71 -15.89 -32.75 -27.23
C GLY A 71 -14.48 -32.30 -26.85
N ARG A 72 -13.50 -32.45 -27.77
CA ARG A 72 -12.11 -31.99 -27.56
C ARG A 72 -12.04 -30.48 -27.37
N ALA A 73 -12.74 -29.71 -28.20
CA ALA A 73 -12.82 -28.26 -28.08
C ALA A 73 -13.49 -27.82 -26.76
N ALA A 74 -14.55 -28.52 -26.33
CA ALA A 74 -15.25 -28.22 -25.08
C ALA A 74 -14.34 -28.39 -23.86
N VAL A 75 -13.49 -29.42 -23.83
CA VAL A 75 -12.49 -29.59 -22.75
C VAL A 75 -11.48 -28.43 -22.76
N GLY A 76 -10.98 -28.02 -23.92
CA GLY A 76 -10.10 -26.86 -24.04
C GLY A 76 -10.74 -25.55 -23.55
N VAL A 77 -12.00 -25.31 -23.93
CA VAL A 77 -12.77 -24.13 -23.50
C VAL A 77 -13.07 -24.17 -22.00
N ASP A 78 -13.42 -25.34 -21.44
CA ASP A 78 -13.64 -25.51 -20.00
C ASP A 78 -12.38 -25.17 -19.22
N ASN A 79 -11.24 -25.74 -19.62
CA ASN A 79 -9.95 -25.50 -18.98
C ASN A 79 -9.56 -24.01 -19.05
N ALA A 80 -9.72 -23.38 -20.22
CA ALA A 80 -9.46 -21.95 -20.37
C ALA A 80 -10.36 -21.08 -19.48
N ARG A 81 -11.65 -21.40 -19.37
CA ARG A 81 -12.59 -20.69 -18.48
C ARG A 81 -12.26 -20.88 -17.01
N ARG A 82 -11.92 -22.10 -16.58
CA ARG A 82 -11.50 -22.41 -15.21
C ARG A 82 -10.25 -21.64 -14.83
N TYR A 83 -9.21 -21.72 -15.68
CA TYR A 83 -7.97 -20.99 -15.48
C TYR A 83 -8.20 -19.47 -15.41
N THR A 84 -9.03 -18.91 -16.30
CA THR A 84 -9.39 -17.49 -16.27
C THR A 84 -10.12 -17.10 -14.97
N ARG A 85 -11.04 -17.95 -14.49
CA ARG A 85 -11.78 -17.71 -13.24
C ARG A 85 -10.87 -17.78 -12.02
N GLU A 86 -10.03 -18.80 -11.92
CA GLU A 86 -9.04 -18.94 -10.85
C GLU A 86 -8.11 -17.72 -10.81
N ARG A 87 -7.56 -17.33 -11.97
CA ARG A 87 -6.72 -16.12 -12.09
C ARG A 87 -7.47 -14.85 -11.68
N THR A 88 -8.73 -14.69 -12.10
CA THR A 88 -9.54 -13.52 -11.75
C THR A 88 -9.81 -13.44 -10.26
N ASN A 89 -10.13 -14.58 -9.62
CA ASN A 89 -10.36 -14.66 -8.18
C ASN A 89 -9.09 -14.33 -7.40
N ALA A 90 -7.95 -14.86 -7.82
CA ALA A 90 -6.66 -14.63 -7.18
C ALA A 90 -6.25 -13.15 -7.24
N LEU A 91 -6.35 -12.53 -8.42
CA LEU A 91 -6.13 -11.08 -8.60
C LEU A 91 -7.11 -10.22 -7.78
N THR A 92 -8.35 -10.66 -7.64
CA THR A 92 -9.35 -9.96 -6.83
C THR A 92 -9.00 -10.00 -5.35
N LEU A 93 -8.51 -11.14 -4.86
CA LEU A 93 -8.01 -11.29 -3.49
C LEU A 93 -6.79 -10.38 -3.25
N GLN A 94 -5.79 -10.40 -4.14
CA GLN A 94 -4.61 -9.54 -4.04
C GLN A 94 -4.97 -8.06 -3.97
N ARG A 95 -5.84 -7.60 -4.87
CA ARG A 95 -6.32 -6.20 -4.88
C ARG A 95 -7.07 -5.83 -3.62
N SER A 96 -7.69 -6.80 -2.95
CA SER A 96 -8.33 -6.57 -1.65
C SER A 96 -7.31 -6.43 -0.51
N LEU A 97 -6.11 -6.99 -0.67
CA LEU A 97 -4.99 -6.91 0.27
C LEU A 97 -4.13 -5.65 0.08
N LEU A 98 -4.30 -4.90 -1.00
CA LEU A 98 -3.62 -3.61 -1.23
C LEU A 98 -4.50 -2.41 -0.83
N PRO A 99 -3.92 -1.22 -0.63
CA PRO A 99 -4.71 -0.01 -0.41
C PRO A 99 -5.62 0.27 -1.61
N ARG A 100 -6.93 0.42 -1.36
CA ARG A 100 -7.91 0.78 -2.41
C ARG A 100 -7.84 2.25 -2.78
N ASP A 101 -7.67 3.10 -1.77
CA ASP A 101 -7.44 4.53 -1.87
C ASP A 101 -6.37 4.91 -0.85
N LEU A 102 -5.46 5.80 -1.21
CA LEU A 102 -4.52 6.38 -0.26
C LEU A 102 -5.17 7.60 0.40
N PRO A 103 -5.15 7.72 1.73
CA PRO A 103 -5.74 8.87 2.41
C PRO A 103 -5.03 10.15 1.97
N LYS A 104 -5.77 11.23 1.74
CA LYS A 104 -5.16 12.53 1.41
C LYS A 104 -4.29 13.00 2.58
N GLN A 105 -2.99 13.20 2.37
CA GLN A 105 -2.07 13.64 3.42
C GLN A 105 -1.77 15.13 3.34
N ALA A 106 -1.56 15.75 4.50
CA ALA A 106 -1.02 17.11 4.58
C ALA A 106 0.47 17.13 4.20
N ALA A 107 1.21 16.11 4.67
CA ALA A 107 2.66 16.01 4.49
C ALA A 107 3.12 15.65 3.07
N VAL A 108 2.30 14.94 2.30
CA VAL A 108 2.71 14.45 0.97
C VAL A 108 1.55 14.43 -0.03
N GLU A 109 1.88 14.63 -1.30
CA GLU A 109 1.04 14.23 -2.42
C GLU A 109 1.55 12.91 -2.99
N VAL A 110 0.66 11.94 -3.22
CA VAL A 110 1.04 10.58 -3.59
C VAL A 110 0.41 10.14 -4.91
N ALA A 111 1.15 9.37 -5.70
CA ALA A 111 0.63 8.58 -6.81
C ALA A 111 1.32 7.23 -6.81
N TYR A 112 0.64 6.19 -7.30
CA TYR A 112 1.19 4.84 -7.29
C TYR A 112 0.76 4.03 -8.49
N ARG A 113 1.51 2.97 -8.78
CA ARG A 113 1.12 1.93 -9.73
C ARG A 113 1.45 0.57 -9.16
N TYR A 114 0.56 -0.37 -9.43
CA TYR A 114 0.76 -1.77 -9.11
C TYR A 114 0.47 -2.62 -10.36
N LEU A 115 1.45 -3.40 -10.80
CA LEU A 115 1.32 -4.30 -11.94
C LEU A 115 1.71 -5.72 -11.51
N PRO A 116 0.76 -6.68 -11.47
CA PRO A 116 1.07 -8.06 -11.16
C PRO A 116 1.80 -8.76 -12.32
N ALA A 117 2.63 -9.74 -11.99
CA ALA A 117 3.40 -10.57 -12.90
C ALA A 117 2.50 -11.33 -13.88
N GLY A 118 3.01 -11.56 -15.09
CA GLY A 118 2.24 -12.13 -16.18
C GLY A 118 1.93 -13.64 -16.07
N THR A 119 2.65 -14.39 -15.22
CA THR A 119 2.71 -15.85 -15.25
C THR A 119 1.76 -16.54 -14.26
N GLY A 120 1.04 -17.56 -14.74
CA GLY A 120 0.56 -18.70 -13.97
C GLY A 120 -0.52 -18.44 -12.92
N ALA A 121 -0.13 -17.94 -11.75
CA ALA A 121 -0.99 -17.78 -10.58
C ALA A 121 -1.45 -16.33 -10.35
N GLY A 122 -0.75 -15.34 -10.93
CA GLY A 122 -1.18 -13.93 -10.97
C GLY A 122 -1.36 -13.26 -9.61
N VAL A 123 -0.60 -13.69 -8.60
CA VAL A 123 -0.56 -13.08 -7.26
C VAL A 123 0.89 -13.07 -6.82
N GLY A 124 1.42 -11.92 -6.42
CA GLY A 124 2.80 -11.79 -5.95
C GLY A 124 2.89 -11.23 -4.53
N GLY A 125 4.14 -11.10 -4.11
CA GLY A 125 4.56 -10.71 -2.77
C GLY A 125 4.63 -9.20 -2.56
N ASP A 126 4.74 -8.41 -3.62
CA ASP A 126 4.88 -6.94 -3.55
C ASP A 126 3.72 -6.24 -2.86
N TRP A 127 4.05 -5.27 -2.00
CA TRP A 127 3.10 -4.31 -1.46
C TRP A 127 3.69 -2.93 -1.25
N PHE A 128 2.79 -1.97 -1.08
CA PHE A 128 3.12 -0.64 -0.60
C PHE A 128 2.00 -0.14 0.31
N ASP A 129 2.30 0.85 1.15
CA ASP A 129 1.30 1.54 1.95
C ASP A 129 1.71 2.99 2.26
N VAL A 130 0.71 3.80 2.61
CA VAL A 130 0.90 5.17 3.11
C VAL A 130 0.07 5.31 4.38
N VAL A 131 0.75 5.36 5.52
CA VAL A 131 0.12 5.33 6.84
C VAL A 131 0.23 6.72 7.49
N PRO A 132 -0.89 7.40 7.79
CA PRO A 132 -0.87 8.63 8.56
C PRO A 132 -0.33 8.36 9.97
N LEU A 133 0.55 9.22 10.46
CA LEU A 133 1.11 9.14 11.80
C LEU A 133 0.74 10.37 12.62
N SER A 134 1.00 10.31 13.93
CA SER A 134 0.80 11.44 14.83
C SER A 134 1.62 12.67 14.41
N GLY A 135 1.08 13.87 14.67
CA GLY A 135 1.77 15.13 14.36
C GLY A 135 1.83 15.45 12.87
N THR A 136 0.83 15.01 12.09
CA THR A 136 0.73 15.17 10.61
C THR A 136 1.83 14.47 9.80
N ARG A 137 2.67 13.66 10.45
CA ARG A 137 3.71 12.86 9.80
C ARG A 137 3.08 11.74 8.98
N VAL A 138 3.87 11.16 8.09
CA VAL A 138 3.41 10.05 7.23
C VAL A 138 4.49 8.98 7.14
N ALA A 139 4.07 7.71 7.24
CA ALA A 139 4.90 6.59 6.89
C ALA A 139 4.66 6.17 5.43
N LEU A 140 5.73 5.92 4.70
CA LEU A 140 5.76 5.39 3.34
C LEU A 140 6.42 4.02 3.40
N VAL A 141 5.76 3.02 2.82
CA VAL A 141 6.19 1.63 2.94
C VAL A 141 6.18 0.99 1.57
N VAL A 142 7.22 0.22 1.27
CA VAL A 142 7.26 -0.71 0.15
C VAL A 142 7.96 -1.97 0.61
N GLY A 143 7.53 -3.13 0.13
CA GLY A 143 8.18 -4.39 0.44
C GLY A 143 7.80 -5.47 -0.55
N ASP A 144 8.52 -6.57 -0.48
CA ASP A 144 8.29 -7.77 -1.27
C ASP A 144 8.51 -9.04 -0.41
N VAL A 145 7.66 -10.04 -0.61
CA VAL A 145 7.76 -11.34 0.04
C VAL A 145 8.36 -12.32 -0.96
N VAL A 146 9.44 -12.99 -0.56
CA VAL A 146 10.13 -13.96 -1.41
C VAL A 146 9.15 -15.04 -1.87
N GLY A 147 9.13 -15.26 -3.19
CA GLY A 147 8.29 -16.25 -3.84
C GLY A 147 7.02 -15.65 -4.46
N HIS A 148 6.12 -16.51 -4.92
CA HIS A 148 4.94 -16.07 -5.68
C HIS A 148 3.73 -16.96 -5.41
N GLY A 149 2.54 -16.43 -5.66
CA GLY A 149 1.27 -17.12 -5.50
C GLY A 149 0.59 -16.84 -4.16
N ILE A 150 -0.40 -17.67 -3.83
CA ILE A 150 -1.35 -17.40 -2.73
C ILE A 150 -0.65 -17.30 -1.37
N HIS A 151 0.39 -18.11 -1.12
CA HIS A 151 1.15 -18.07 0.13
C HIS A 151 1.90 -16.74 0.31
N ALA A 152 2.67 -16.30 -0.71
CA ALA A 152 3.37 -15.03 -0.68
C ALA A 152 2.41 -13.85 -0.46
N SER A 153 1.26 -13.86 -1.14
CA SER A 153 0.25 -12.81 -0.95
C SER A 153 -0.43 -12.84 0.42
N ALA A 154 -0.60 -14.03 1.03
CA ALA A 154 -1.12 -14.15 2.39
C ALA A 154 -0.13 -13.57 3.41
N THR A 155 1.16 -13.89 3.28
CA THR A 155 2.23 -13.32 4.11
C THR A 155 2.33 -11.81 3.93
N MET A 156 2.31 -11.32 2.69
CA MET A 156 2.25 -9.89 2.38
C MET A 156 1.09 -9.20 3.11
N GLY A 157 -0.12 -9.80 3.06
CA GLY A 157 -1.29 -9.28 3.76
C GLY A 157 -1.09 -9.20 5.28
N ARG A 158 -0.44 -10.21 5.89
CA ARG A 158 -0.08 -10.21 7.32
C ARG A 158 0.94 -9.11 7.64
N LEU A 159 2.00 -8.98 6.84
CA LEU A 159 3.05 -7.96 7.05
C LEU A 159 2.49 -6.55 6.92
N ARG A 160 1.66 -6.29 5.91
CA ARG A 160 1.01 -4.99 5.74
C ARG A 160 0.16 -4.61 6.95
N VAL A 161 -0.61 -5.56 7.50
CA VAL A 161 -1.42 -5.33 8.71
C VAL A 161 -0.53 -5.12 9.94
N ALA A 162 0.56 -5.87 10.08
CA ALA A 162 1.52 -5.70 11.15
C ALA A 162 2.17 -4.31 11.11
N VAL A 163 2.65 -3.87 9.94
CA VAL A 163 3.23 -2.54 9.74
C VAL A 163 2.25 -1.44 10.15
N ARG A 164 0.98 -1.52 9.74
CA ARG A 164 -0.04 -0.55 10.17
C ARG A 164 -0.21 -0.52 11.68
N THR A 165 -0.28 -1.69 12.31
CA THR A 165 -0.47 -1.81 13.76
C THR A 165 0.73 -1.24 14.53
N LEU A 166 1.95 -1.48 14.05
CA LEU A 166 3.19 -0.96 14.63
C LEU A 166 3.36 0.55 14.37
N ALA A 167 2.93 1.02 13.21
CA ALA A 167 2.88 2.44 12.87
C ALA A 167 1.86 3.22 13.73
N ASP A 168 0.71 2.62 14.03
CA ASP A 168 -0.34 3.23 14.89
C ASP A 168 0.15 3.49 16.33
N VAL A 169 1.07 2.66 16.84
CA VAL A 169 1.75 2.88 18.13
C VAL A 169 3.00 3.76 18.02
N ASP A 170 3.27 4.31 16.83
CA ASP A 170 4.27 5.33 16.55
C ASP A 170 5.71 4.92 16.89
N LEU A 171 6.04 3.67 16.59
CA LEU A 171 7.40 3.13 16.74
C LEU A 171 8.36 3.78 15.72
N PRO A 172 9.63 4.01 16.12
CA PRO A 172 10.63 4.47 15.18
C PRO A 172 10.94 3.40 14.11
N PRO A 173 11.43 3.79 12.91
CA PRO A 173 11.60 2.87 11.77
C PRO A 173 12.42 1.60 12.06
N ASP A 174 13.50 1.71 12.82
CA ASP A 174 14.39 0.62 13.22
C ASP A 174 13.71 -0.38 14.17
N GLU A 175 13.02 0.11 15.21
CA GLU A 175 12.26 -0.76 16.12
C GLU A 175 11.08 -1.43 15.40
N LEU A 176 10.40 -0.71 14.50
CA LEU A 176 9.31 -1.27 13.71
C LEU A 176 9.78 -2.43 12.84
N LEU A 177 10.91 -2.28 12.14
CA LEU A 177 11.47 -3.37 11.34
C LEU A 177 11.95 -4.54 12.21
N THR A 178 12.49 -4.26 13.39
CA THR A 178 12.88 -5.30 14.37
C THR A 178 11.66 -6.13 14.79
N HIS A 179 10.54 -5.50 15.12
CA HIS A 179 9.29 -6.23 15.44
C HIS A 179 8.68 -6.96 14.24
N LEU A 180 8.88 -6.44 13.03
CA LEU A 180 8.45 -7.11 11.81
C LEU A 180 9.30 -8.36 11.52
N ASP A 181 10.61 -8.30 11.78
CA ASP A 181 11.55 -9.43 11.67
C ASP A 181 11.19 -10.56 12.63
N ASP A 182 10.89 -10.22 13.90
CA ASP A 182 10.39 -11.17 14.90
C ASP A 182 9.10 -11.84 14.43
N LEU A 183 8.19 -11.08 13.80
CA LEU A 183 6.93 -11.61 13.30
C LEU A 183 7.13 -12.58 12.13
N VAL A 184 8.01 -12.26 11.18
CA VAL A 184 8.34 -13.17 10.07
C VAL A 184 8.97 -14.46 10.62
N THR A 185 9.88 -14.34 11.58
CA THR A 185 10.52 -15.50 12.23
C THR A 185 9.48 -16.42 12.87
N HIS A 186 8.48 -15.88 13.58
CA HIS A 186 7.40 -16.69 14.18
C HIS A 186 6.46 -17.32 13.13
N LEU A 187 6.17 -16.61 12.04
CA LEU A 187 5.33 -17.16 10.95
C LEU A 187 6.00 -18.36 10.27
N SER A 188 7.33 -18.32 10.11
CA SER A 188 8.10 -19.45 9.57
C SER A 188 8.01 -20.69 10.45
N THR A 189 8.10 -20.54 11.77
CA THR A 189 8.05 -21.67 12.71
C THR A 189 6.67 -22.33 12.78
N ASP A 190 5.59 -21.55 12.70
CA ASP A 190 4.21 -22.08 12.75
C ASP A 190 3.86 -22.93 11.53
N GLU A 191 4.47 -22.66 10.37
CA GLU A 191 4.23 -23.43 9.14
C GLU A 191 4.99 -24.77 9.11
N GLU A 192 6.15 -24.84 9.76
CA GLU A 192 6.93 -26.09 9.90
C GLU A 192 6.21 -27.12 10.79
N ASP A 193 5.51 -26.68 11.85
CA ASP A 193 4.79 -27.56 12.78
C ASP A 193 3.51 -28.18 12.18
N LEU A 194 2.97 -27.62 11.10
CA LEU A 194 1.72 -28.06 10.49
C LEU A 194 1.90 -29.09 9.35
N ALA A 195 3.13 -29.35 8.89
CA ALA A 195 3.40 -30.27 7.77
C ALA A 195 4.60 -31.22 8.01
N PRO A 196 4.54 -32.15 8.99
CA PRO A 196 5.64 -33.08 9.24
C PRO A 196 5.79 -34.22 8.21
N ASP A 197 4.78 -34.47 7.35
CA ASP A 197 4.67 -35.73 6.58
C ASP A 197 4.62 -35.58 5.04
N GLU A 198 4.85 -34.39 4.45
CA GLU A 198 4.97 -34.26 2.98
C GLU A 198 6.45 -34.21 2.52
N PRO A 199 6.99 -35.29 1.94
CA PRO A 199 8.33 -35.27 1.39
C PRO A 199 8.30 -34.61 0.01
N TYR A 200 9.10 -33.54 -0.13
CA TYR A 200 9.37 -32.78 -1.37
C TYR A 200 8.41 -31.65 -1.76
N VAL A 201 8.28 -30.61 -0.91
CA VAL A 201 8.59 -29.22 -1.29
C VAL A 201 9.17 -28.51 -0.07
N VAL A 202 10.49 -28.39 0.02
CA VAL A 202 11.09 -27.37 0.89
C VAL A 202 10.87 -26.04 0.17
N SER A 203 9.73 -25.41 0.36
CA SER A 203 9.59 -23.96 0.14
C SER A 203 9.84 -23.33 1.50
N GLY A 204 11.10 -23.21 1.91
CA GLY A 204 11.93 -22.07 1.54
C GLY A 204 11.69 -21.02 2.61
N GLU A 205 12.70 -20.74 3.44
CA GLU A 205 12.65 -19.73 4.53
C GLU A 205 11.80 -18.54 4.11
N ILE A 206 10.73 -18.23 4.87
CA ILE A 206 9.86 -17.08 4.58
C ILE A 206 10.72 -15.83 4.78
N GLY A 207 11.25 -15.30 3.69
CA GLY A 207 11.99 -14.05 3.65
C GLY A 207 11.12 -12.93 3.11
N ALA A 208 11.31 -11.72 3.62
CA ALA A 208 10.71 -10.54 3.04
C ALA A 208 11.68 -9.35 3.05
N THR A 209 11.59 -8.50 2.04
CA THR A 209 12.23 -7.19 2.02
C THR A 209 11.22 -6.13 2.48
N CYS A 210 11.69 -5.09 3.14
CA CYS A 210 10.85 -3.95 3.52
C CYS A 210 11.67 -2.67 3.62
N LEU A 211 11.17 -1.59 3.03
CA LEU A 211 11.65 -0.23 3.22
C LEU A 211 10.54 0.57 3.89
N TYR A 212 10.85 1.09 5.08
CA TYR A 212 9.95 1.91 5.87
C TYR A 212 10.55 3.30 6.04
N ALA A 213 9.79 4.34 5.66
CA ALA A 213 10.23 5.72 5.75
C ALA A 213 9.19 6.58 6.46
N VAL A 214 9.61 7.42 7.41
CA VAL A 214 8.75 8.39 8.09
C VAL A 214 9.15 9.80 7.71
N TYR A 215 8.24 10.54 7.09
CA TYR A 215 8.44 11.95 6.76
C TYR A 215 7.70 12.85 7.74
N ASP A 216 8.43 13.81 8.32
CA ASP A 216 7.87 14.88 9.15
C ASP A 216 7.81 16.20 8.36
N PRO A 217 6.62 16.72 8.04
CA PRO A 217 6.48 17.95 7.26
C PRO A 217 6.86 19.22 8.04
N VAL A 218 6.98 19.15 9.37
CA VAL A 218 7.37 20.28 10.22
C VAL A 218 8.89 20.43 10.22
N SER A 219 9.62 19.36 10.56
CA SER A 219 11.09 19.37 10.55
C SER A 219 11.69 19.17 9.15
N ARG A 220 10.88 18.69 8.20
CA ARG A 220 11.27 18.30 6.84
C ARG A 220 12.29 17.15 6.80
N VAL A 221 12.40 16.40 7.89
CA VAL A 221 13.27 15.22 7.96
C VAL A 221 12.48 13.98 7.54
N CYS A 222 13.11 13.15 6.71
CA CYS A 222 12.65 11.81 6.37
C CYS A 222 13.62 10.79 6.95
N THR A 223 13.13 9.92 7.82
CA THR A 223 13.91 8.84 8.45
C THR A 223 13.56 7.51 7.78
N PHE A 224 14.56 6.79 7.30
CA PHE A 224 14.44 5.53 6.59
C PHE A 224 15.03 4.39 7.39
N ALA A 225 14.42 3.20 7.34
CA ALA A 225 15.06 1.94 7.70
C ALA A 225 14.75 0.92 6.60
N SER A 226 15.73 0.06 6.26
CA SER A 226 15.60 -0.93 5.19
C SER A 226 16.01 -2.32 5.66
N ALA A 227 15.15 -3.30 5.41
CA ALA A 227 15.41 -4.73 5.52
C ALA A 227 15.64 -5.29 4.11
N GLY A 228 16.89 -5.20 3.63
CA GLY A 228 17.33 -5.70 2.32
C GLY A 228 16.57 -5.18 1.08
N HIS A 229 15.75 -4.14 1.19
CA HIS A 229 14.94 -3.64 0.08
C HIS A 229 15.70 -2.62 -0.79
N VAL A 230 15.24 -2.47 -2.04
CA VAL A 230 15.80 -1.51 -3.00
C VAL A 230 15.70 -0.08 -2.45
N PRO A 231 16.79 0.72 -2.48
CA PRO A 231 16.78 2.07 -1.95
C PRO A 231 15.89 3.01 -2.79
N PRO A 232 15.25 4.02 -2.17
CA PRO A 232 14.42 4.95 -2.90
C PRO A 232 15.26 5.95 -3.70
N VAL A 233 14.68 6.54 -4.73
CA VAL A 233 15.27 7.67 -5.47
C VAL A 233 14.61 8.97 -4.99
N VAL A 234 15.41 10.02 -4.80
CA VAL A 234 14.93 11.37 -4.50
C VAL A 234 15.25 12.31 -5.66
N LEU A 235 14.25 13.07 -6.09
CA LEU A 235 14.39 14.24 -6.94
C LEU A 235 14.21 15.49 -6.09
N LEU A 236 15.25 16.29 -6.00
CA LEU A 236 15.24 17.56 -5.29
C LEU A 236 14.61 18.67 -6.16
N PRO A 237 14.12 19.78 -5.56
CA PRO A 237 13.51 20.88 -6.31
C PRO A 237 14.46 21.59 -7.30
N ASP A 238 15.76 21.43 -7.13
CA ASP A 238 16.78 21.94 -8.05
C ASP A 238 16.95 21.09 -9.32
N GLY A 239 16.22 19.97 -9.42
CA GLY A 239 16.27 19.01 -10.53
C GLY A 239 17.27 17.87 -10.32
N THR A 240 18.00 17.84 -9.20
CA THR A 240 18.96 16.77 -8.91
C THR A 240 18.22 15.49 -8.51
N ALA A 241 18.33 14.43 -9.32
CA ALA A 241 17.85 13.10 -8.99
C ALA A 241 19.00 12.20 -8.51
N ARG A 242 18.84 11.53 -7.37
CA ARG A 242 19.83 10.61 -6.82
C ARG A 242 19.20 9.47 -6.02
N VAL A 243 19.88 8.34 -5.98
CA VAL A 243 19.54 7.25 -5.06
C VAL A 243 19.84 7.69 -3.62
N VAL A 244 18.96 7.37 -2.68
CA VAL A 244 19.21 7.58 -1.26
C VAL A 244 20.19 6.53 -0.77
N GLU A 245 21.31 6.96 -0.22
CA GLU A 245 22.30 6.07 0.40
C GLU A 245 21.75 5.58 1.74
N LEU A 246 21.49 4.28 1.84
CA LEU A 246 20.99 3.62 3.04
C LEU A 246 22.00 2.56 3.49
N THR A 247 22.01 2.25 4.79
CA THR A 247 22.64 1.03 5.32
C THR A 247 21.56 -0.05 5.44
N PRO A 248 21.40 -0.96 4.44
CA PRO A 248 20.37 -1.98 4.52
C PRO A 248 20.74 -3.02 5.59
N GLY A 249 19.77 -3.35 6.44
CA GLY A 249 19.82 -4.53 7.29
C GLY A 249 19.55 -5.83 6.50
N PRO A 250 19.59 -6.99 7.17
CA PRO A 250 19.26 -8.28 6.55
C PRO A 250 17.81 -8.33 6.06
N LEU A 251 17.49 -9.36 5.27
CA LEU A 251 16.10 -9.67 4.94
C LEU A 251 15.34 -10.04 6.22
N LEU A 252 14.06 -9.69 6.28
CA LEU A 252 13.19 -10.10 7.39
C LEU A 252 13.12 -11.63 7.45
N GLY A 253 13.19 -12.20 8.64
CA GLY A 253 13.18 -13.63 8.91
C GLY A 253 14.56 -14.29 8.91
N VAL A 254 15.61 -13.59 8.46
CA VAL A 254 17.01 -14.08 8.53
C VAL A 254 17.60 -13.87 9.93
N GLY A 255 17.12 -12.86 10.65
CA GLY A 255 17.70 -12.40 11.91
C GLY A 255 19.07 -11.72 11.73
N GLY A 256 19.59 -11.10 12.80
CA GLY A 256 20.91 -10.48 12.77
C GLY A 256 21.06 -9.22 13.62
N LEU A 257 21.95 -8.33 13.16
CA LEU A 257 22.19 -7.01 13.75
C LEU A 257 20.93 -6.13 13.68
N PRO A 258 20.77 -5.14 14.57
CA PRO A 258 19.64 -4.21 14.52
C PRO A 258 19.60 -3.45 13.19
N PHE A 259 18.40 -3.12 12.73
CA PHE A 259 18.21 -2.24 11.58
C PHE A 259 18.69 -0.82 11.90
N GLU A 260 19.28 -0.15 10.92
CA GLU A 260 19.79 1.21 11.10
C GLU A 260 18.86 2.24 10.45
N CYS A 261 18.70 3.37 11.13
CA CYS A 261 18.01 4.53 10.59
C CYS A 261 18.97 5.42 9.79
N THR A 262 18.51 5.90 8.63
CA THR A 262 19.16 6.98 7.87
C THR A 262 18.23 8.19 7.83
N GLU A 263 18.72 9.37 8.20
CA GLU A 263 17.94 10.61 8.15
C GLU A 263 18.36 11.49 6.98
N LEU A 264 17.38 12.05 6.29
CA LEU A 264 17.60 13.00 5.20
C LEU A 264 16.65 14.19 5.33
N GLU A 265 17.21 15.40 5.34
CA GLU A 265 16.42 16.61 5.20
C GLU A 265 15.96 16.77 3.75
N LEU A 266 14.65 16.88 3.56
CA LEU A 266 14.01 17.00 2.26
C LEU A 266 13.34 18.36 2.13
N PRO A 267 13.84 19.24 1.24
CA PRO A 267 13.14 20.46 0.89
C PRO A 267 11.69 20.19 0.48
N GLU A 268 10.83 21.17 0.71
CA GLU A 268 9.47 21.12 0.20
C GLU A 268 9.45 20.94 -1.32
N GLY A 269 8.54 20.09 -1.82
CA GLY A 269 8.41 19.79 -3.24
C GLY A 269 9.37 18.72 -3.76
N SER A 270 10.26 18.19 -2.91
CA SER A 270 11.08 17.00 -3.22
C SER A 270 10.17 15.82 -3.57
N LEU A 271 10.59 14.99 -4.51
CA LEU A 271 9.83 13.82 -4.96
C LEU A 271 10.62 12.55 -4.63
N LEU A 272 10.06 11.72 -3.75
CA LEU A 272 10.57 10.39 -3.45
C LEU A 272 9.89 9.36 -4.35
N ALA A 273 10.68 8.41 -4.86
CA ALA A 273 10.21 7.25 -5.61
C ALA A 273 10.66 5.97 -4.92
N PHE A 274 9.68 5.20 -4.45
CA PHE A 274 9.83 3.88 -3.87
C PHE A 274 9.38 2.85 -4.88
N CYS A 275 10.12 1.78 -5.06
CA CYS A 275 9.74 0.72 -5.98
C CYS A 275 10.25 -0.64 -5.54
N THR A 276 9.56 -1.70 -5.95
CA THR A 276 10.09 -3.06 -5.87
C THR A 276 11.11 -3.33 -6.98
N ASP A 277 11.87 -4.40 -6.81
CA ASP A 277 12.90 -4.84 -7.74
C ASP A 277 12.33 -5.15 -9.13
N GLY A 278 11.09 -5.64 -9.26
CA GLY A 278 10.43 -5.88 -10.55
C GLY A 278 10.33 -4.65 -11.47
N LEU A 279 10.49 -3.43 -10.93
CA LEU A 279 10.62 -2.21 -11.75
C LEU A 279 12.04 -2.02 -12.30
N VAL A 280 13.06 -2.24 -11.48
CA VAL A 280 14.45 -1.82 -11.73
C VAL A 280 15.32 -2.98 -12.23
N GLU A 281 15.05 -4.20 -11.80
CA GLU A 281 15.70 -5.43 -12.23
C GLU A 281 15.01 -6.02 -13.47
N ALA A 282 15.80 -6.49 -14.41
CA ALA A 282 15.33 -7.27 -15.55
C ALA A 282 16.41 -8.27 -15.97
N ARG A 283 16.06 -9.24 -16.81
CA ARG A 283 17.01 -10.28 -17.28
C ARG A 283 18.29 -9.72 -17.90
N ASP A 284 18.23 -8.52 -18.48
CA ASP A 284 19.33 -7.82 -19.15
C ASP A 284 19.79 -6.55 -18.41
N ARG A 285 19.29 -6.31 -17.17
CA ARG A 285 19.53 -5.08 -16.42
C ARG A 285 19.63 -5.36 -14.92
N ASP A 286 20.77 -5.00 -14.34
CA ASP A 286 20.93 -5.01 -12.89
C ASP A 286 20.16 -3.87 -12.21
N VAL A 287 19.93 -4.02 -10.90
CA VAL A 287 19.23 -3.02 -10.06
C VAL A 287 19.87 -1.63 -10.16
N GLY A 288 21.20 -1.55 -10.18
CA GLY A 288 21.92 -0.26 -10.22
C GLY A 288 21.65 0.53 -11.51
N LEU A 289 21.71 -0.12 -12.66
CA LEU A 289 21.36 0.46 -13.95
C LEU A 289 19.86 0.81 -14.02
N GLY A 290 19.00 -0.02 -13.42
CA GLY A 290 17.58 0.28 -13.26
C GLY A 290 17.31 1.57 -12.47
N LEU A 291 17.97 1.72 -11.32
CA LEU A 291 17.89 2.92 -10.48
C LEU A 291 18.44 4.17 -11.18
N ASN A 292 19.54 4.05 -11.92
CA ASN A 292 20.05 5.17 -12.72
C ASN A 292 19.04 5.64 -13.77
N ARG A 293 18.39 4.72 -14.47
CA ARG A 293 17.30 5.08 -15.41
C ARG A 293 16.08 5.66 -14.72
N LEU A 294 15.76 5.21 -13.50
CA LEU A 294 14.70 5.81 -12.68
C LEU A 294 15.04 7.27 -12.35
N CYS A 295 16.29 7.57 -11.94
CA CYS A 295 16.78 8.94 -11.75
C CYS A 295 16.61 9.79 -13.02
N GLU A 296 17.02 9.27 -14.18
CA GLU A 296 16.87 9.95 -15.48
C GLU A 296 15.40 10.25 -15.81
N CYS A 297 14.49 9.30 -15.56
CA CYS A 297 13.06 9.49 -15.79
C CYS A 297 12.46 10.56 -14.87
N LEU A 298 12.88 10.59 -13.59
CA LEU A 298 12.41 11.57 -12.62
C LEU A 298 12.92 12.99 -12.91
N ALA A 299 14.14 13.12 -13.42
CA ALA A 299 14.71 14.42 -13.81
C ALA A 299 14.03 15.06 -15.04
N GLY A 300 13.15 14.32 -15.74
CA GLY A 300 12.37 14.83 -16.87
C GLY A 300 11.28 15.84 -16.46
N PRO A 301 10.62 16.49 -17.44
CA PRO A 301 9.54 17.44 -17.16
C PRO A 301 8.38 16.80 -16.41
N VAL A 302 8.02 17.35 -15.26
CA VAL A 302 6.93 16.84 -14.43
C VAL A 302 5.62 17.56 -14.75
N ALA A 303 4.69 16.87 -15.40
CA ALA A 303 3.34 17.39 -15.65
C ALA A 303 2.36 17.08 -14.49
N SER A 304 2.39 15.85 -13.98
CA SER A 304 1.64 15.39 -12.80
C SER A 304 2.29 14.12 -12.25
N LEU A 305 2.06 13.78 -10.98
CA LEU A 305 2.59 12.53 -10.41
C LEU A 305 2.07 11.29 -11.14
N GLU A 306 0.80 11.31 -11.57
CA GLU A 306 0.19 10.23 -12.35
C GLU A 306 0.89 10.01 -13.69
N THR A 307 1.16 11.09 -14.43
CA THR A 307 1.88 11.02 -15.71
C THR A 307 3.33 10.59 -15.51
N THR A 308 3.97 11.01 -14.41
CA THR A 308 5.32 10.56 -14.05
C THR A 308 5.34 9.06 -13.80
N CYS A 309 4.39 8.51 -13.03
CA CYS A 309 4.24 7.07 -12.84
C CYS A 309 4.14 6.33 -14.19
N ASP A 310 3.24 6.76 -15.07
CA ASP A 310 3.04 6.11 -16.36
C ASP A 310 4.28 6.19 -17.27
N THR A 311 5.01 7.30 -17.20
CA THR A 311 6.26 7.51 -17.94
C THR A 311 7.35 6.57 -17.45
N ILE A 312 7.52 6.45 -16.13
CA ILE A 312 8.48 5.55 -15.49
C ILE A 312 8.18 4.09 -15.88
N LEU A 313 6.93 3.65 -15.75
CA LEU A 313 6.54 2.29 -16.12
C LEU A 313 6.80 2.01 -17.60
N LYS A 314 6.46 2.94 -18.48
CA LYS A 314 6.68 2.78 -19.93
C LYS A 314 8.16 2.71 -20.29
N ALA A 315 9.02 3.42 -19.57
CA ALA A 315 10.45 3.45 -19.83
C ALA A 315 11.20 2.24 -19.24
N LEU A 316 10.80 1.77 -18.07
CA LEU A 316 11.53 0.75 -17.32
C LEU A 316 10.99 -0.68 -17.53
N LEU A 317 9.69 -0.85 -17.76
CA LEU A 317 9.10 -2.18 -17.82
C LEU A 317 9.39 -2.91 -19.14
N PRO A 318 9.77 -4.20 -19.08
CA PRO A 318 9.81 -5.05 -20.25
C PRO A 318 8.40 -5.36 -20.75
N LYS A 319 8.29 -5.84 -22.01
CA LYS A 319 7.00 -6.24 -22.61
C LYS A 319 6.27 -7.36 -21.84
N SER A 320 6.99 -8.12 -21.04
CA SER A 320 6.44 -9.20 -20.21
C SER A 320 7.23 -9.24 -18.90
N PRO A 321 6.77 -8.53 -17.85
CA PRO A 321 7.42 -8.55 -16.55
C PRO A 321 7.34 -9.97 -15.95
N SER A 322 8.48 -10.40 -15.41
CA SER A 322 8.61 -11.69 -14.72
C SER A 322 8.15 -11.62 -13.27
N ASP A 323 8.11 -10.42 -12.70
CA ASP A 323 7.75 -10.16 -11.32
C ASP A 323 6.63 -9.12 -11.19
N ASP A 324 6.08 -9.02 -9.98
CA ASP A 324 5.18 -7.94 -9.60
C ASP A 324 5.95 -6.62 -9.58
N VAL A 325 5.20 -5.51 -9.67
CA VAL A 325 5.78 -4.17 -9.68
C VAL A 325 4.92 -3.28 -8.82
N ALA A 326 5.49 -2.74 -7.75
CA ALA A 326 4.97 -1.59 -7.05
C ALA A 326 5.84 -0.36 -7.33
N LEU A 327 5.20 0.77 -7.61
CA LEU A 327 5.82 2.09 -7.68
C LEU A 327 4.99 3.05 -6.83
N LEU A 328 5.60 3.71 -5.87
CA LEU A 328 5.00 4.75 -5.04
C LEU A 328 5.82 6.03 -5.17
N LEU A 329 5.18 7.07 -5.68
CA LEU A 329 5.72 8.42 -5.75
C LEU A 329 5.12 9.27 -4.63
N ALA A 330 5.95 9.98 -3.88
CA ALA A 330 5.53 10.88 -2.81
C ALA A 330 6.24 12.23 -2.93
N ARG A 331 5.48 13.29 -3.24
CA ARG A 331 5.98 14.67 -3.24
C ARG A 331 5.81 15.27 -1.85
N THR A 332 6.90 15.72 -1.26
CA THR A 332 6.91 16.35 0.07
C THR A 332 6.20 17.70 0.06
N ARG A 333 5.48 17.97 1.14
CA ARG A 333 4.90 19.27 1.49
C ARG A 333 5.43 19.65 2.87
N ALA A 334 5.59 20.94 3.11
CA ALA A 334 6.00 21.44 4.41
C ALA A 334 4.82 22.11 5.12
N LEU A 335 4.78 22.02 6.44
CA LEU A 335 3.91 22.87 7.25
C LEU A 335 4.66 24.16 7.58
N HIS A 336 4.09 25.29 7.20
CA HIS A 336 4.71 26.60 7.38
C HIS A 336 4.37 27.23 8.74
N ALA A 337 5.02 28.36 9.05
CA ALA A 337 4.88 29.04 10.34
C ALA A 337 3.45 29.59 10.61
N ASP A 338 2.60 29.67 9.59
CA ASP A 338 1.18 29.98 9.72
C ASP A 338 0.32 28.77 10.11
N GLN A 339 0.90 27.57 10.13
CA GLN A 339 0.28 26.32 10.57
C GLN A 339 0.96 25.73 11.80
N VAL A 340 2.20 26.12 12.10
CA VAL A 340 2.97 25.57 13.22
C VAL A 340 3.45 26.68 14.14
N ALA A 341 3.22 26.52 15.43
CA ALA A 341 3.80 27.36 16.46
C ALA A 341 4.56 26.48 17.47
N ALA A 342 5.82 26.82 17.76
CA ALA A 342 6.67 26.05 18.66
C ALA A 342 7.39 26.97 19.65
N TRP A 343 7.44 26.54 20.92
CA TRP A 343 8.06 27.27 22.01
C TRP A 343 8.95 26.34 22.83
N SER A 344 10.14 26.83 23.18
CA SER A 344 11.01 26.19 24.18
C SER A 344 10.64 26.72 25.56
N LEU A 345 10.38 25.80 26.49
CA LEU A 345 9.89 26.11 27.82
C LEU A 345 10.98 25.83 28.87
N PRO A 346 11.25 26.77 29.79
CA PRO A 346 12.04 26.50 30.98
C PRO A 346 11.38 25.42 31.86
N SER A 347 12.18 24.64 32.58
CA SER A 347 11.65 23.72 33.59
C SER A 347 11.36 24.46 34.90
N ASP A 348 10.33 25.31 34.88
CA ASP A 348 9.86 26.08 36.02
C ASP A 348 8.31 26.06 36.05
N PRO A 349 7.66 25.54 37.10
CA PRO A 349 6.21 25.46 37.19
C PRO A 349 5.46 26.80 36.98
N SER A 350 6.10 27.95 37.21
CA SER A 350 5.50 29.27 37.00
C SER A 350 5.15 29.55 35.53
N ILE A 351 5.82 28.89 34.58
CA ILE A 351 5.63 29.13 33.14
C ILE A 351 4.34 28.51 32.58
N VAL A 352 3.65 27.65 33.33
CA VAL A 352 2.44 26.96 32.84
C VAL A 352 1.34 27.97 32.48
N ALA A 353 1.20 29.04 33.26
CA ALA A 353 0.26 30.12 32.96
C ALA A 353 0.64 30.87 31.66
N ASP A 354 1.93 31.10 31.46
CA ASP A 354 2.44 31.76 30.25
C ASP A 354 2.28 30.88 29.00
N ALA A 355 2.51 29.57 29.12
CA ALA A 355 2.29 28.61 28.04
C ALA A 355 0.83 28.57 27.59
N ARG A 356 -0.13 28.62 28.53
CA ARG A 356 -1.56 28.77 28.21
C ARG A 356 -1.84 30.09 27.51
N ALA A 357 -1.37 31.22 28.05
CA ALA A 357 -1.58 32.53 27.45
C ALA A 357 -0.98 32.65 26.04
N GLN A 358 0.19 32.03 25.80
CA GLN A 358 0.80 31.95 24.47
C GLN A 358 -0.07 31.11 23.52
N THR A 359 -0.56 29.96 23.99
CA THR A 359 -1.49 29.11 23.23
C THR A 359 -2.74 29.87 22.83
N THR A 360 -3.43 30.53 23.77
CA THR A 360 -4.65 31.31 23.48
C THR A 360 -4.38 32.38 22.43
N ARG A 361 -3.29 33.15 22.57
CA ARG A 361 -2.91 34.17 21.59
C ARG A 361 -2.66 33.59 20.20
N GLN A 362 -2.01 32.42 20.13
CA GLN A 362 -1.77 31.74 18.86
C GLN A 362 -3.07 31.27 18.21
N LEU A 363 -4.00 30.72 19.00
CA LEU A 363 -5.30 30.28 18.51
C LEU A 363 -6.14 31.47 18.00
N THR A 364 -6.15 32.59 18.71
CA THR A 364 -6.75 33.85 18.22
C THR A 364 -6.09 34.31 16.90
N ALA A 365 -4.76 34.24 16.79
CA ALA A 365 -4.07 34.57 15.55
C ALA A 365 -4.44 33.64 14.38
N TRP A 366 -4.81 32.39 14.67
CA TRP A 366 -5.30 31.42 13.70
C TRP A 366 -6.82 31.46 13.48
N GLY A 367 -7.57 32.30 14.20
CA GLY A 367 -9.04 32.37 14.16
C GLY A 367 -9.74 31.14 14.75
N LEU A 368 -9.13 30.53 15.77
CA LEU A 368 -9.57 29.29 16.42
C LEU A 368 -9.96 29.51 17.89
N GLU A 369 -10.61 30.63 18.19
CA GLU A 369 -10.98 31.02 19.56
C GLU A 369 -11.89 29.98 20.23
N GLU A 370 -12.74 29.29 19.46
CA GLU A 370 -13.62 28.24 19.98
C GLU A 370 -12.87 27.02 20.50
N ALA A 371 -11.68 26.72 19.94
CA ALA A 371 -10.82 25.63 20.40
C ALA A 371 -10.00 26.00 21.65
N ALA A 372 -9.97 27.29 22.04
CA ALA A 372 -9.05 27.79 23.07
C ALA A 372 -9.23 27.11 24.43
N PHE A 373 -10.47 26.97 24.90
CA PHE A 373 -10.75 26.39 26.22
C PHE A 373 -10.21 24.97 26.38
N VAL A 374 -10.47 24.10 25.39
CA VAL A 374 -10.00 22.72 25.41
C VAL A 374 -8.47 22.67 25.28
N THR A 375 -7.91 23.43 24.34
CA THR A 375 -6.46 23.47 24.12
C THR A 375 -5.71 23.96 25.36
N GLU A 376 -6.22 24.99 26.04
CA GLU A 376 -5.61 25.50 27.28
C GLU A 376 -5.54 24.44 28.38
N LEU A 377 -6.60 23.63 28.53
CA LEU A 377 -6.59 22.54 29.52
C LEU A 377 -5.57 21.47 29.13
N VAL A 378 -5.54 21.07 27.86
CA VAL A 378 -4.57 20.09 27.35
C VAL A 378 -3.15 20.58 27.58
N VAL A 379 -2.83 21.82 27.18
CA VAL A 379 -1.53 22.45 27.39
C VAL A 379 -1.18 22.52 28.88
N SER A 380 -2.12 22.91 29.73
CA SER A 380 -1.92 22.96 31.18
C SER A 380 -1.44 21.61 31.71
N GLU A 381 -2.15 20.53 31.37
CA GLU A 381 -1.86 19.19 31.87
C GLU A 381 -0.56 18.63 31.28
N LEU A 382 -0.35 18.75 29.95
CA LEU A 382 0.82 18.19 29.29
C LEU A 382 2.11 18.91 29.70
N VAL A 383 2.10 20.25 29.73
CA VAL A 383 3.27 21.04 30.16
C VAL A 383 3.56 20.81 31.65
N THR A 384 2.54 20.73 32.50
CA THR A 384 2.74 20.43 33.93
C THR A 384 3.38 19.05 34.12
N ASN A 385 2.95 18.04 33.36
CA ASN A 385 3.55 16.72 33.39
C ASN A 385 5.01 16.73 32.91
N ALA A 386 5.32 17.46 31.83
CA ALA A 386 6.68 17.59 31.33
C ALA A 386 7.62 18.28 32.34
N ILE A 387 7.16 19.34 33.01
CA ILE A 387 7.97 20.04 34.05
C ILE A 387 8.18 19.15 35.27
N ARG A 388 7.15 18.41 35.70
CA ARG A 388 7.19 17.64 36.95
C ARG A 388 7.90 16.29 36.81
N TYR A 389 7.77 15.64 35.66
CA TYR A 389 8.20 14.26 35.44
C TYR A 389 9.09 14.07 34.20
N GLY A 390 9.25 15.09 33.37
CA GLY A 390 10.11 15.07 32.19
C GLY A 390 11.53 15.54 32.46
N ALA A 391 12.30 15.72 31.39
CA ALA A 391 13.65 16.28 31.43
C ALA A 391 13.82 17.40 30.39
N VAL A 392 14.71 18.35 30.66
CA VAL A 392 15.02 19.42 29.70
C VAL A 392 15.81 18.88 28.49
N PRO A 393 15.63 19.45 27.28
CA PRO A 393 14.75 20.58 26.94
C PRO A 393 13.26 20.20 26.89
N ILE A 394 12.38 21.12 27.31
CA ILE A 394 10.92 20.98 27.20
C ILE A 394 10.44 21.85 26.04
N GLY A 395 9.64 21.28 25.16
CA GLY A 395 9.03 21.98 24.02
C GLY A 395 7.52 21.89 24.05
N LEU A 396 6.83 22.96 23.66
CA LEU A 396 5.41 22.97 23.33
C LEU A 396 5.26 23.31 21.85
N ARG A 397 4.49 22.52 21.11
CA ARG A 397 4.21 22.73 19.71
C ARG A 397 2.72 22.59 19.43
N LEU A 398 2.17 23.51 18.67
CA LEU A 398 0.82 23.45 18.11
C LEU A 398 0.91 23.33 16.59
N ILE A 399 0.11 22.43 16.02
CA ILE A 399 0.05 22.16 14.59
C ILE A 399 -1.39 22.26 14.13
N ARG A 400 -1.66 23.13 13.15
CA ARG A 400 -2.97 23.36 12.53
C ARG A 400 -3.01 22.75 11.13
N ASP A 401 -3.76 21.67 10.99
CA ASP A 401 -4.13 21.06 9.70
C ASP A 401 -5.66 20.84 9.66
N ARG A 402 -6.15 19.63 9.36
CA ARG A 402 -7.58 19.26 9.48
C ARG A 402 -8.04 19.21 10.93
N THR A 403 -7.11 18.96 11.82
CA THR A 403 -7.27 18.95 13.26
C THR A 403 -6.22 19.87 13.87
N LEU A 404 -6.40 20.20 15.15
CA LEU A 404 -5.40 20.93 15.92
C LEU A 404 -4.69 19.95 16.85
N ILE A 405 -3.39 19.80 16.63
CA ILE A 405 -2.55 18.88 17.40
C ILE A 405 -1.70 19.71 18.36
N CYS A 406 -1.75 19.33 19.64
CA CYS A 406 -0.89 19.86 20.69
C CYS A 406 0.14 18.80 21.05
N GLU A 407 1.42 19.15 20.96
CA GLU A 407 2.55 18.28 21.30
C GLU A 407 3.39 18.92 22.41
N VAL A 408 3.75 18.13 23.42
CA VAL A 408 4.71 18.51 24.44
C VAL A 408 5.83 17.49 24.44
N SER A 409 7.05 17.94 24.16
CA SER A 409 8.24 17.10 24.12
C SER A 409 9.14 17.36 25.32
N ASP A 410 9.81 16.32 25.81
CA ASP A 410 10.81 16.40 26.86
C ASP A 410 11.88 15.31 26.67
N ALA A 411 13.06 15.47 27.28
CA ALA A 411 14.20 14.58 27.10
C ALA A 411 14.13 13.28 27.93
N SER A 412 13.00 12.97 28.58
CA SER A 412 12.82 11.73 29.34
C SER A 412 12.35 10.60 28.43
N ASN A 413 12.92 9.42 28.61
CA ASN A 413 12.49 8.19 27.91
C ASN A 413 11.41 7.42 28.69
N THR A 414 10.88 7.98 29.78
CA THR A 414 9.88 7.29 30.61
C THR A 414 8.48 7.53 30.06
N ALA A 415 7.80 6.48 29.59
CA ALA A 415 6.42 6.58 29.14
C ALA A 415 5.47 7.00 30.29
N PRO A 416 4.53 7.95 30.05
CA PRO A 416 3.55 8.32 31.06
C PRO A 416 2.52 7.18 31.25
N HIS A 417 2.26 6.79 32.49
CA HIS A 417 1.25 5.78 32.78
C HIS A 417 -0.10 6.42 33.06
N LEU A 418 -1.15 6.02 32.33
CA LEU A 418 -2.52 6.38 32.70
C LEU A 418 -2.88 5.72 34.03
N ARG A 419 -3.02 6.51 35.08
CA ARG A 419 -3.53 6.02 36.37
C ARG A 419 -5.02 6.33 36.42
N ARG A 420 -5.86 5.31 36.65
CA ARG A 420 -7.24 5.54 37.08
C ARG A 420 -7.19 6.14 38.48
N ALA A 421 -7.31 7.46 38.58
CA ALA A 421 -7.32 8.17 39.85
C ALA A 421 -8.44 7.62 40.74
N ARG A 422 -8.09 7.21 41.97
CA ARG A 422 -9.10 6.94 43.01
C ARG A 422 -9.69 8.29 43.46
N THR A 423 -10.86 8.26 44.11
CA THR A 423 -11.71 9.44 44.39
C THR A 423 -11.00 10.60 45.13
N TYR A 424 -9.84 10.33 45.75
CA TYR A 424 -9.05 11.29 46.54
C TYR A 424 -7.61 11.54 46.03
N ASP A 425 -7.20 10.99 44.88
CA ASP A 425 -5.87 11.27 44.31
C ASP A 425 -5.90 12.57 43.47
N GLU A 426 -5.07 13.54 43.84
CA GLU A 426 -4.79 14.76 43.06
C GLU A 426 -3.89 14.49 41.83
N GLY A 427 -3.12 13.39 41.86
CA GLY A 427 -2.25 12.97 40.76
C GLY A 427 -2.91 11.95 39.82
N GLY A 428 -2.80 12.17 38.50
CA GLY A 428 -3.19 11.18 37.48
C GLY A 428 -4.51 11.42 36.75
N ARG A 429 -5.23 12.51 37.06
CA ARG A 429 -6.45 12.90 36.32
C ARG A 429 -6.17 13.61 34.99
N GLY A 430 -5.03 14.28 34.86
CA GLY A 430 -4.69 15.12 33.71
C GLY A 430 -4.82 14.41 32.37
N LEU A 431 -4.12 13.30 32.19
CA LEU A 431 -4.19 12.51 30.95
C LEU A 431 -5.58 11.90 30.72
N HIS A 432 -6.36 11.66 31.77
CA HIS A 432 -7.74 11.19 31.60
C HIS A 432 -8.65 12.31 31.07
N MET A 433 -8.46 13.56 31.52
CA MET A 433 -9.17 14.72 30.98
C MET A 433 -8.77 14.98 29.52
N VAL A 434 -7.47 14.92 29.20
CA VAL A 434 -6.99 15.01 27.81
C VAL A 434 -7.71 13.96 26.95
N ALA A 435 -7.71 12.69 27.38
CA ALA A 435 -8.36 11.60 26.66
C ALA A 435 -9.89 11.76 26.48
N GLN A 436 -10.57 12.54 27.32
CA GLN A 436 -12.01 12.79 27.21
C GLN A 436 -12.34 13.99 26.31
N LEU A 437 -11.41 14.93 26.15
CA LEU A 437 -11.63 16.20 25.47
C LEU A 437 -11.01 16.23 24.07
N THR A 438 -10.15 15.27 23.74
CA THR A 438 -9.48 15.15 22.44
C THR A 438 -9.98 13.93 21.68
N GLN A 439 -9.88 13.94 20.35
CA GLN A 439 -10.22 12.80 19.50
C GLN A 439 -9.22 11.66 19.64
N GLY A 440 -7.95 12.02 19.79
CA GLY A 440 -6.84 11.10 19.97
C GLY A 440 -5.80 11.71 20.89
N TRP A 441 -5.00 10.87 21.51
CA TRP A 441 -3.79 11.27 22.22
C TRP A 441 -2.86 10.06 22.30
N GLY A 442 -1.56 10.30 22.45
CA GLY A 442 -0.57 9.24 22.49
C GLY A 442 0.78 9.73 22.98
N THR A 443 1.75 8.82 23.02
CA THR A 443 3.14 9.11 23.31
C THR A 443 3.99 8.57 22.17
N ARG A 444 4.87 9.43 21.64
CA ARG A 444 5.87 9.09 20.65
C ARG A 444 7.23 9.08 21.32
N GLN A 445 8.01 8.03 21.10
CA GLN A 445 9.41 7.98 21.53
C GLN A 445 10.32 8.48 20.41
N SER A 446 11.45 9.04 20.80
CA SER A 446 12.53 9.43 19.90
C SER A 446 13.86 9.17 20.61
N PRO A 447 14.99 9.09 19.88
CA PRO A 447 16.30 8.93 20.49
C PRO A 447 16.66 10.04 21.49
N MET A 448 16.06 11.23 21.34
CA MET A 448 16.33 12.41 22.16
C MET A 448 15.33 12.62 23.31
N GLY A 449 14.35 11.74 23.47
CA GLY A 449 13.29 11.88 24.47
C GLY A 449 11.92 11.45 23.96
N LYS A 450 10.86 11.93 24.60
CA LYS A 450 9.48 11.60 24.24
C LYS A 450 8.69 12.84 23.84
N THR A 451 7.63 12.63 23.08
CA THR A 451 6.60 13.62 22.80
C THR A 451 5.24 13.06 23.18
N ILE A 452 4.50 13.76 24.03
CA ILE A 452 3.09 13.48 24.29
C ILE A 452 2.27 14.39 23.38
N TRP A 453 1.34 13.80 22.64
CA TRP A 453 0.51 14.54 21.69
C TRP A 453 -0.97 14.32 21.98
N ALA A 454 -1.79 15.31 21.65
CA ALA A 454 -3.24 15.22 21.71
C ALA A 454 -3.85 15.99 20.53
N GLU A 455 -4.89 15.40 19.94
CA GLU A 455 -5.50 15.87 18.70
C GLU A 455 -6.97 16.24 18.94
N GLN A 456 -7.34 17.47 18.64
CA GLN A 456 -8.72 17.95 18.74
C GLN A 456 -9.30 18.29 17.37
N SER A 457 -10.61 18.10 17.22
CA SER A 457 -11.34 18.61 16.06
C SER A 457 -11.27 20.12 16.02
N LEU A 458 -11.12 20.67 14.82
CA LEU A 458 -11.42 22.06 14.58
C LEU A 458 -12.95 22.22 14.43
N PRO A 459 -13.55 23.32 14.92
CA PRO A 459 -14.93 23.64 14.60
C PRO A 459 -15.09 23.68 13.07
N ASP A 460 -16.18 23.09 12.55
CA ASP A 460 -16.48 23.17 11.12
C ASP A 460 -16.58 24.66 10.73
N GLY A 461 -15.72 25.09 9.79
CA GLY A 461 -15.74 26.43 9.21
C GLY A 461 -16.92 26.68 8.28
#